data_AF-A0A4Z2IQW2-F1
#
_entry.id   AF-A0A4Z2IQW2-F1
#
_cell.length_a   1.000
_cell.length_b   1.000
_cell.length_c   1.000
_cell.angle_alpha   90.00
_cell.angle_beta   90.00
_cell.angle_gamma   90.00
#
_symmetry.space_group_name_H-M   'P 1'
#
loop_
_entity.id
_entity.type
_entity.pdbx_description
1 polymer ?
#
loop_
_entity_poly.entity_id
_entity_poly.type
_entity_poly.pdbx_seq_one_letter_code
_entity_poly.pdbx_strand_id
1 'polypeptide(L)'
;MNVSSEAVKMTTARYRPTWELAVDPLVSCKLCLVEFPLEQMTTITQCQCVFCTLCLKQYVELLIKEGLETAISCPDSACPKRGHLQENEIECMVATEMMQRYKKLQFERGESTERQLQHVGVGSSVPLGSV
;
A
#
# COMPACT_ATOMS: atom_id res chain seq x y z
N MET A 1 60.43 28.13 -15.04
CA MET A 1 59.51 27.06 -15.49
C MET A 1 58.22 27.23 -14.72
N ASN A 2 57.11 27.30 -15.46
CA ASN A 2 55.89 28.02 -15.11
C ASN A 2 54.93 27.17 -14.26
N VAL A 3 53.98 27.86 -13.59
CA VAL A 3 52.50 27.65 -13.58
C VAL A 3 51.95 28.61 -12.50
N SER A 4 51.51 29.82 -12.88
CA SER A 4 50.09 30.21 -13.08
C SER A 4 49.25 30.01 -11.80
N SER A 5 49.00 31.04 -10.99
CA SER A 5 48.01 32.12 -11.22
C SER A 5 46.64 31.56 -11.55
N GLU A 6 45.67 31.69 -10.63
CA GLU A 6 44.32 32.21 -10.91
C GLU A 6 43.71 32.73 -9.60
N ALA A 7 43.58 34.05 -9.54
CA ALA A 7 42.86 34.76 -8.51
C ALA A 7 41.36 34.46 -8.64
N VAL A 8 40.80 33.73 -7.68
CA VAL A 8 39.34 33.57 -7.58
C VAL A 8 38.76 34.88 -7.05
N LYS A 9 38.07 35.59 -7.94
CA LYS A 9 37.47 36.91 -7.74
C LYS A 9 36.49 36.88 -6.57
N MET A 10 36.83 37.61 -5.51
CA MET A 10 35.95 37.98 -4.41
C MET A 10 34.80 38.84 -4.95
N THR A 11 33.63 38.24 -5.15
CA THR A 11 32.39 38.98 -5.42
C THR A 11 31.59 39.05 -4.12
N THR A 12 31.37 40.28 -3.65
CA THR A 12 30.59 40.62 -2.46
C THR A 12 29.11 40.34 -2.67
N ALA A 13 28.70 39.07 -2.56
CA ALA A 13 27.31 38.69 -2.33
C ALA A 13 27.26 37.86 -1.04
N ARG A 14 26.42 38.31 -0.11
CA ARG A 14 26.36 37.85 1.28
C ARG A 14 26.32 36.32 1.40
N TYR A 15 27.42 35.70 1.83
CA TYR A 15 27.41 34.32 2.32
C TYR A 15 26.59 34.30 3.62
N ARG A 16 25.32 33.97 3.49
CA ARG A 16 24.48 33.57 4.62
C ARG A 16 24.50 32.05 4.61
N PRO A 17 25.16 31.36 5.56
CA PRO A 17 24.89 29.97 5.76
C PRO A 17 23.49 29.93 6.37
N THR A 18 22.46 29.94 5.53
CA THR A 18 21.16 29.48 5.94
C THR A 18 21.36 28.00 6.19
N TRP A 19 21.46 27.66 7.47
CA TRP A 19 20.76 26.52 8.07
C TRP A 19 19.25 26.66 7.72
N GLU A 20 18.96 26.71 6.42
CA GLU A 20 17.64 26.83 5.82
C GLU A 20 16.93 25.60 6.29
N LEU A 21 16.07 25.80 7.29
CA LEU A 21 15.13 24.87 7.87
C LEU A 21 14.78 23.83 6.81
N ALA A 22 15.38 22.64 6.92
CA ALA A 22 15.06 21.55 6.03
C ALA A 22 13.60 21.23 6.31
N VAL A 23 12.71 21.76 5.48
CA VAL A 23 11.30 21.40 5.51
C VAL A 23 11.30 19.96 5.04
N ASP A 24 10.94 19.03 5.93
CA ASP A 24 10.83 17.63 5.55
C ASP A 24 9.92 17.53 4.31
N PRO A 25 10.35 16.81 3.26
CA PRO A 25 9.61 16.75 2.01
C PRO A 25 8.22 16.20 2.28
N LEU A 26 7.21 17.04 2.06
CA LEU A 26 5.82 16.65 2.20
C LEU A 26 5.41 15.77 1.01
N VAL A 27 4.54 14.80 1.30
CA VAL A 27 3.97 13.89 0.31
C VAL A 27 2.48 14.15 0.23
N SER A 28 1.89 14.14 -0.96
CA SER A 28 0.43 14.28 -1.13
C SER A 28 -0.27 12.94 -0.96
N CYS A 29 -1.29 12.89 -0.10
CA CYS A 29 -2.17 11.73 0.01
C CYS A 29 -3.24 11.75 -1.09
N LYS A 30 -3.33 10.66 -1.86
CA LYS A 30 -4.28 10.53 -2.97
C LYS A 30 -5.75 10.38 -2.56
N LEU A 31 -6.04 10.08 -1.29
CA LEU A 31 -7.41 9.89 -0.79
C LEU A 31 -8.03 11.19 -0.29
N CYS A 32 -7.29 11.96 0.50
CA CYS A 32 -7.77 13.23 1.05
C CYS A 32 -7.21 14.48 0.35
N LEU A 33 -6.26 14.31 -0.59
CA LEU A 33 -5.62 15.38 -1.36
C LEU A 33 -4.85 16.41 -0.50
N VAL A 34 -4.49 16.02 0.73
CA VAL A 34 -3.70 16.84 1.67
C VAL A 34 -2.25 16.37 1.68
N GLU A 35 -1.33 17.30 1.93
CA GLU A 35 0.09 17.04 2.09
C GLU A 35 0.45 16.70 3.54
N PHE A 36 1.28 15.68 3.74
CA PHE A 36 1.71 15.22 5.07
C PHE A 36 3.21 14.95 5.10
N PRO A 37 3.85 15.07 6.29
CA PRO A 37 5.19 14.54 6.52
C PRO A 37 5.25 13.03 6.27
N LEU A 38 6.42 12.51 5.91
CA LEU A 38 6.61 11.11 5.58
C LEU A 38 6.27 10.17 6.76
N GLU A 39 6.46 10.63 7.99
CA GLU A 39 6.16 9.86 9.22
C GLU A 39 4.66 9.61 9.41
N GLN A 40 3.81 10.42 8.76
CA GLN A 40 2.36 10.28 8.77
C GLN A 40 1.83 9.55 7.53
N MET A 41 2.74 9.01 6.71
CA MET A 41 2.43 8.24 5.52
C MET A 41 2.63 6.74 5.76
N THR A 42 1.85 5.95 5.05
CA THR A 42 1.94 4.50 5.04
C THR A 42 2.04 4.02 3.60
N THR A 43 3.05 3.18 3.36
CA THR A 43 3.34 2.58 2.05
C THR A 43 2.80 1.16 2.02
N ILE A 44 2.03 0.82 0.99
CA ILE A 44 1.58 -0.56 0.76
C ILE A 44 2.71 -1.33 0.08
N THR A 45 3.26 -2.34 0.75
CA THR A 45 4.47 -3.06 0.32
C THR A 45 4.32 -3.75 -1.05
N GLN A 46 3.12 -4.24 -1.39
CA GLN A 46 2.90 -4.92 -2.66
C GLN A 46 2.98 -3.99 -3.88
N CYS A 47 2.57 -2.72 -3.74
CA CYS A 47 2.43 -1.80 -4.87
C CYS A 47 3.22 -0.50 -4.75
N GLN A 48 3.80 -0.22 -3.59
CA GLN A 48 4.48 1.04 -3.23
C GLN A 48 3.57 2.28 -3.31
N CYS A 49 2.24 2.11 -3.35
CA CYS A 49 1.32 3.24 -3.21
C CYS A 49 1.41 3.78 -1.79
N VAL A 50 1.36 5.11 -1.66
CA VAL A 50 1.52 5.83 -0.41
C VAL A 50 0.27 6.66 -0.12
N PHE A 51 -0.22 6.57 1.11
CA PHE A 51 -1.36 7.32 1.61
C PHE A 51 -1.09 7.79 3.03
N CYS A 52 -1.77 8.83 3.51
CA CYS A 52 -1.65 9.17 4.92
C CYS A 52 -2.25 8.04 5.77
N THR A 53 -1.62 7.78 6.91
CA THR A 53 -1.97 6.66 7.80
C THR A 53 -3.43 6.71 8.21
N LEU A 54 -3.98 7.91 8.44
CA LEU A 54 -5.37 8.08 8.83
C LEU A 54 -6.34 7.60 7.74
N CYS A 55 -6.13 8.00 6.48
CA CYS A 55 -6.99 7.58 5.38
C CYS A 55 -6.90 6.08 5.11
N LEU A 56 -5.68 5.53 5.13
CA LEU A 56 -5.50 4.10 4.91
C LEU A 56 -6.15 3.27 6.03
N LYS A 57 -6.00 3.70 7.29
CA LYS A 57 -6.67 3.07 8.44
C LYS A 57 -8.20 3.09 8.29
N GLN A 58 -8.79 4.23 7.97
CA GLN A 58 -10.25 4.34 7.81
C GLN A 58 -10.76 3.43 6.70
N TYR A 59 -10.05 3.39 5.57
CA TYR A 59 -10.36 2.51 4.46
C TYR A 59 -10.32 1.03 4.86
N VAL A 60 -9.25 0.61 5.54
CA VAL A 60 -9.08 -0.76 6.04
C VAL A 60 -10.21 -1.13 7.02
N GLU A 61 -10.47 -0.27 8.01
CA GLU A 61 -11.54 -0.52 8.98
C GLU A 61 -12.93 -0.59 8.33
N LEU A 62 -13.17 0.21 7.29
CA LEU A 62 -14.42 0.18 6.54
C LEU A 62 -14.62 -1.19 5.86
N LEU A 63 -13.63 -1.66 5.09
CA LEU A 63 -13.75 -2.93 4.37
C LEU A 63 -13.88 -4.13 5.30
N ILE A 64 -13.19 -4.12 6.45
CA ILE A 64 -13.36 -5.15 7.47
C ILE A 64 -14.77 -5.11 8.06
N LYS A 65 -15.35 -3.92 8.30
CA LYS A 65 -16.73 -3.79 8.81
C LYS A 65 -17.76 -4.29 7.82
N GLU A 66 -17.56 -4.02 6.53
CA GLU A 66 -18.45 -4.49 5.46
C GLU A 66 -18.38 -6.01 5.28
N GLY A 67 -17.20 -6.61 5.49
CA GLY A 67 -17.03 -8.07 5.48
C GLY A 67 -17.27 -8.72 4.11
N LEU A 68 -17.13 -7.92 3.04
CA LEU A 68 -17.39 -8.35 1.67
C LEU A 68 -16.16 -8.97 0.99
N GLU A 69 -14.97 -8.55 1.40
CA GLU A 69 -13.71 -8.97 0.79
C GLU A 69 -12.81 -9.67 1.82
N THR A 70 -12.16 -10.74 1.35
CA THR A 70 -11.15 -11.49 2.10
C THR A 70 -9.77 -10.84 2.01
N ALA A 71 -9.49 -10.10 0.94
CA ALA A 71 -8.25 -9.36 0.77
C ALA A 71 -8.55 -7.87 0.62
N ILE A 72 -7.79 -7.02 1.30
CA ILE A 72 -7.96 -5.57 1.21
C ILE A 72 -7.10 -5.04 0.07
N SER A 73 -7.74 -4.61 -1.01
CA SER A 73 -7.07 -4.09 -2.20
C SER A 73 -6.55 -2.66 -2.00
N CYS A 74 -5.57 -2.25 -2.80
CA CYS A 74 -5.02 -0.90 -2.82
C CYS A 74 -6.13 0.14 -3.12
N PRO A 75 -6.23 1.23 -2.34
CA PRO A 75 -7.25 2.26 -2.57
C PRO A 75 -7.11 3.04 -3.89
N ASP A 76 -5.94 3.00 -4.52
CA ASP A 76 -5.68 3.71 -5.78
C ASP A 76 -6.24 2.88 -6.95
N SER A 77 -7.33 3.35 -7.55
CA SER A 77 -7.98 2.70 -8.70
C SER A 77 -7.10 2.70 -9.96
N ALA A 78 -6.12 3.60 -10.04
CA ALA A 78 -5.12 3.64 -11.09
C ALA A 78 -3.85 2.85 -10.74
N CYS A 79 -3.83 2.12 -9.60
CA CYS A 79 -2.70 1.30 -9.21
C CYS A 79 -2.44 0.20 -10.26
N PRO A 80 -1.30 0.22 -10.99
CA PRO A 80 -1.06 -0.74 -12.07
C PRO A 80 -0.85 -2.16 -11.54
N LYS A 81 -0.32 -2.27 -10.31
CA LYS A 81 -0.04 -3.54 -9.65
C LYS A 81 -1.27 -4.15 -8.95
N ARG A 82 -2.34 -3.37 -8.74
CA ARG A 82 -3.53 -3.78 -7.99
C ARG A 82 -3.17 -4.53 -6.69
N GLY A 83 -2.24 -3.92 -5.93
CA GLY A 83 -1.66 -4.56 -4.75
C GLY A 83 -2.69 -4.76 -3.64
N HIS A 84 -2.38 -5.62 -2.69
CA HIS A 84 -3.19 -5.90 -1.50
C HIS A 84 -2.38 -5.64 -0.24
N LEU A 85 -3.06 -5.19 0.80
CA LEU A 85 -2.44 -5.02 2.11
C LEU A 85 -2.17 -6.39 2.74
N GLN A 86 -0.98 -6.51 3.32
CA GLN A 86 -0.54 -7.68 4.06
C GLN A 86 -1.12 -7.70 5.48
N GLU A 87 -1.15 -8.88 6.09
CA GLU A 87 -1.73 -9.07 7.42
C GLU A 87 -1.06 -8.17 8.49
N ASN A 88 0.27 -8.08 8.46
CA ASN A 88 1.05 -7.23 9.37
C ASN A 88 0.79 -5.73 9.14
N GLU A 89 0.56 -5.30 7.90
CA GLU A 89 0.21 -3.91 7.59
C GLU A 89 -1.16 -3.57 8.19
N ILE A 90 -2.12 -4.50 8.09
CA ILE A 90 -3.47 -4.34 8.66
C ILE A 90 -3.42 -4.33 10.19
N GLU A 91 -2.72 -5.30 10.80
CA GLU A 91 -2.59 -5.45 12.25
C GLU A 91 -2.00 -4.21 12.92
N CYS A 92 -1.03 -3.56 12.28
CA CYS A 92 -0.44 -2.31 12.78
C CYS A 92 -1.40 -1.11 12.73
N MET A 93 -2.42 -1.13 11.87
CA MET A 93 -3.33 0.01 11.67
C MET A 93 -4.64 -0.09 12.45
N VAL A 94 -5.14 -1.31 12.70
CA VAL A 94 -6.47 -1.54 13.28
C VAL A 94 -6.40 -2.06 14.73
N ALA A 95 -7.49 -1.89 15.46
CA ALA A 95 -7.62 -2.50 16.78
C ALA A 95 -7.68 -4.04 16.69
N THR A 96 -7.26 -4.74 17.75
CA THR A 96 -7.25 -6.21 17.81
C THR A 96 -8.61 -6.82 17.50
N GLU A 97 -9.71 -6.22 17.94
CA GLU A 97 -11.08 -6.69 17.63
C GLU A 97 -11.37 -6.67 16.13
N MET A 98 -10.94 -5.61 15.43
CA MET A 98 -11.08 -5.50 13.97
C MET A 98 -10.20 -6.54 13.28
N MET A 99 -8.98 -6.76 13.77
CA MET A 99 -8.09 -7.77 13.22
C MET A 99 -8.66 -9.20 13.37
N GLN A 100 -9.29 -9.49 14.52
CA GLN A 100 -9.97 -10.77 14.74
C GLN A 100 -11.14 -10.96 13.77
N ARG A 101 -11.91 -9.91 13.49
CA ARG A 101 -12.97 -9.95 12.47
C ARG A 101 -12.42 -10.25 11.09
N TYR A 102 -11.34 -9.59 10.70
CA TYR A 102 -10.68 -9.85 9.41
C TYR A 102 -10.21 -11.31 9.29
N LYS A 103 -9.54 -11.85 10.31
CA LYS A 103 -9.10 -13.27 10.34
C LYS A 103 -10.28 -14.24 10.27
N LYS A 104 -11.38 -13.93 10.96
CA LYS A 104 -12.60 -14.74 10.90
C LYS A 104 -13.20 -14.75 9.49
N LEU A 105 -13.31 -13.58 8.85
CA LEU A 105 -13.79 -13.46 7.47
C LEU A 105 -12.92 -14.26 6.49
N GLN A 106 -11.60 -14.20 6.67
CA GLN A 106 -10.64 -14.97 5.88
C GLN A 106 -10.85 -16.48 6.01
N PHE A 107 -11.07 -16.96 7.24
CA PHE A 107 -11.34 -18.37 7.49
C PHE A 107 -12.67 -18.81 6.84
N GLU A 108 -13.77 -18.13 7.13
CA GLU A 108 -15.12 -18.49 6.67
C GLU A 108 -15.23 -18.54 5.13
N ARG A 109 -14.61 -17.58 4.44
CA ARG A 109 -14.65 -17.47 2.97
C ARG A 109 -13.51 -18.21 2.28
N GLY A 110 -12.35 -18.35 2.92
CA GLY A 110 -11.26 -19.19 2.43
C GLY A 110 -11.70 -20.64 2.28
N GLU A 111 -12.38 -21.18 3.31
CA GLU A 111 -12.95 -22.54 3.28
C GLU A 111 -14.02 -22.72 2.19
N SER A 112 -14.76 -21.66 1.86
CA SER A 112 -15.80 -21.69 0.82
C SER A 112 -15.19 -21.80 -0.58
N THR A 113 -14.02 -21.18 -0.81
CA THR A 113 -13.37 -21.16 -2.13
C THR A 113 -12.74 -22.52 -2.48
N GLU A 114 -12.17 -23.22 -1.48
CA GLU A 114 -11.62 -24.57 -1.66
C GLU A 114 -12.70 -25.64 -1.93
N ARG A 115 -13.86 -25.54 -1.29
CA ARG A 115 -15.00 -26.44 -1.57
C ARG A 115 -15.60 -26.21 -2.96
N GLN A 116 -15.49 -24.99 -3.50
CA GLN A 116 -16.00 -24.66 -4.83
C GLN A 116 -15.11 -25.22 -5.95
N LEU A 117 -13.78 -25.27 -5.76
CA LEU A 117 -12.87 -25.91 -6.73
C LEU A 117 -13.12 -27.42 -6.87
N GLN A 118 -13.59 -28.09 -5.83
CA GLN A 118 -13.89 -29.53 -5.88
C GLN A 118 -15.16 -29.87 -6.69
N HIS A 119 -16.01 -28.91 -7.03
CA HIS A 119 -17.26 -29.14 -7.77
C HIS A 119 -17.19 -28.83 -9.28
N VAL A 120 -16.09 -28.26 -9.79
CA VAL A 120 -15.91 -27.95 -11.23
C VAL A 120 -15.14 -29.07 -11.96
N GLY A 121 -15.17 -30.30 -11.44
CA GLY A 121 -14.33 -31.42 -11.88
C GLY A 121 -15.04 -32.74 -12.21
N VAL A 122 -16.32 -32.72 -12.62
CA VAL A 122 -16.98 -33.93 -13.15
C VAL A 122 -17.70 -33.62 -14.47
N GLY A 123 -16.91 -33.33 -15.50
CA GLY A 123 -17.33 -33.49 -16.89
C GLY A 123 -17.09 -34.94 -17.29
N SER A 124 -18.11 -35.78 -17.13
CA SER A 124 -18.11 -37.20 -17.46
C SER A 124 -17.63 -37.48 -18.88
N SER A 125 -16.56 -38.25 -19.02
CA SER A 125 -16.25 -39.01 -20.23
C SER A 125 -17.36 -40.05 -20.44
N VAL A 126 -18.12 -39.89 -21.51
CA VAL A 126 -19.10 -40.88 -22.00
C VAL A 126 -18.35 -42.18 -22.36
N PRO A 127 -18.81 -43.36 -21.93
CA PRO A 127 -18.21 -44.61 -22.36
C PRO A 127 -18.59 -44.86 -23.83
N LEU A 128 -17.62 -44.83 -24.73
CA LEU A 128 -17.77 -45.40 -26.07
C LEU A 128 -17.79 -46.93 -25.91
N GLY A 129 -19.01 -47.47 -25.93
CA GLY A 129 -19.28 -48.89 -25.99
C GLY A 129 -18.75 -49.52 -27.27
N SER A 130 -18.29 -50.74 -27.11
CA SER A 130 -17.74 -51.64 -28.11
C SER A 130 -18.73 -51.98 -29.23
N VAL A 131 -18.26 -52.00 -30.48
CA VAL A 131 -18.66 -52.95 -31.54
C VAL A 131 -17.46 -53.30 -32.39
#